data_AF-A0A353S7D1-F1
#
_entry.id   AF-A0A353S7D1-F1
#
_cell.length_a   1.000
_cell.length_b   1.000
_cell.length_c   1.000
_cell.angle_alpha   90.00
_cell.angle_beta   90.00
_cell.angle_gamma   90.00
#
_symmetry.space_group_name_H-M   'P 1'
#
loop_
_entity.id
_entity.type
_entity.pdbx_description
1 polymer ?
#
loop_
_entity_poly.entity_id
_entity_poly.type
_entity_poly.pdbx_seq_one_letter_code
_entity_poly.pdbx_strand_id
1 'polypeptide(L)'
;MTIDVYAQYFSAECTYNGTERRAAIVSLTSDSEQGHITYTASASFFPHKSDDDFAVSYDACVSQVLYEGKGRRSKKKEAAFLAELHPVIDALAAKLGARVHWDKALREARLG
;
A
#
# COMPACT_ATOMS: atom_id res chain seq x y z
N MET A 1 -7.77 9.42 -13.50
CA MET A 1 -6.36 9.84 -13.26
C MET A 1 -6.00 9.35 -11.89
N THR A 2 -5.06 8.41 -11.82
CA THR A 2 -4.58 7.82 -10.57
C THR A 2 -3.38 8.60 -10.06
N ILE A 3 -3.28 8.73 -8.75
CA ILE A 3 -2.16 9.35 -8.06
C ILE A 3 -1.82 8.57 -6.78
N ASP A 4 -0.56 8.63 -6.37
CA ASP A 4 -0.13 8.16 -5.06
C ASP A 4 -0.31 9.31 -4.05
N VAL A 5 -1.34 9.21 -3.20
CA VAL A 5 -1.48 10.11 -2.04
C VAL A 5 -0.36 9.85 -1.05
N TYR A 6 -0.01 8.57 -0.89
CA TYR A 6 1.10 8.10 -0.09
C TYR A 6 1.67 6.81 -0.67
N ALA A 7 2.99 6.65 -0.63
CA ALA A 7 3.66 5.39 -0.88
C ALA A 7 4.93 5.28 -0.03
N GLN A 8 5.13 4.15 0.64
CA GLN A 8 6.35 3.89 1.41
C GLN A 8 6.74 2.42 1.36
N TYR A 9 8.04 2.18 1.37
CA TYR A 9 8.62 0.84 1.41
C TYR A 9 8.98 0.46 2.84
N PHE A 10 8.57 -0.75 3.24
CA PHE A 10 8.84 -1.32 4.55
C PHE A 10 9.46 -2.70 4.41
N SER A 11 10.22 -3.12 5.43
CA SER A 11 10.48 -4.54 5.62
C SER A 11 9.16 -5.27 5.87
N ALA A 12 9.07 -6.51 5.41
CA ALA A 12 7.88 -7.34 5.54
C ALA A 12 8.26 -8.82 5.65
N GLU A 13 7.29 -9.65 6.02
CA GLU A 13 7.40 -11.09 6.01
C GLU A 13 6.19 -11.64 5.25
N CYS A 14 6.45 -12.34 4.15
CA CYS A 14 5.41 -13.03 3.39
C CYS A 14 6.05 -14.20 2.64
N THR A 15 5.39 -15.35 2.64
CA THR A 15 5.73 -16.46 1.75
C THR A 15 4.56 -16.72 0.84
N TYR A 16 4.79 -16.67 -0.46
CA TYR A 16 3.74 -16.90 -1.46
C TYR A 16 4.33 -17.66 -2.63
N ASN A 17 3.62 -18.69 -3.09
CA ASN A 17 4.09 -19.57 -4.16
C ASN A 17 5.54 -20.07 -3.94
N GLY A 18 5.92 -20.36 -2.69
CA GLY A 18 7.24 -20.86 -2.33
C GLY A 18 8.37 -19.82 -2.35
N THR A 19 8.06 -18.53 -2.56
CA THR A 19 9.05 -17.45 -2.56
C THR A 19 8.89 -16.57 -1.32
N GLU A 20 9.99 -16.34 -0.61
CA GLU A 20 10.06 -15.38 0.48
C GLU A 20 10.07 -13.95 -0.04
N ARG A 21 9.23 -13.12 0.55
CA ARG A 21 9.10 -11.70 0.26
C ARG A 21 9.36 -10.92 1.53
N ARG A 22 10.45 -10.15 1.50
CA ARG A 22 11.05 -9.50 2.67
C ARG A 22 10.78 -8.00 2.73
N ALA A 23 10.06 -7.48 1.75
CA ALA A 23 9.65 -6.09 1.69
C ALA A 23 8.22 -5.96 1.17
N ALA A 24 7.60 -4.85 1.52
CA ALA A 24 6.31 -4.43 0.98
C ALA A 24 6.35 -2.95 0.61
N ILE A 25 5.70 -2.61 -0.50
CA ILE A 25 5.29 -1.23 -0.76
C ILE A 25 3.86 -1.08 -0.30
N VAL A 26 3.63 -0.14 0.62
CA VAL A 26 2.31 0.24 1.10
C VAL A 26 1.95 1.55 0.46
N SER A 27 0.75 1.65 -0.11
CA SER A 27 0.26 2.85 -0.77
C SER A 27 -1.19 3.16 -0.47
N LEU A 28 -1.50 4.46 -0.49
CA LEU A 28 -2.83 5.00 -0.59
C LEU A 28 -2.93 5.72 -1.94
N THR A 29 -3.73 5.19 -2.85
CA THR A 29 -3.95 5.81 -4.15
C THR A 29 -5.29 6.51 -4.18
N SER A 30 -5.37 7.56 -5.00
CA SER A 30 -6.64 8.17 -5.38
C SER A 30 -6.79 8.08 -6.88
N ASP A 31 -7.90 7.52 -7.35
CA ASP A 31 -8.31 7.68 -8.74
C ASP A 31 -9.46 8.67 -8.84
N SER A 32 -9.37 9.58 -9.81
CA SER A 32 -10.46 10.47 -10.19
C SER A 32 -10.83 10.24 -11.65
N GLU A 33 -12.02 9.68 -11.87
CA GLU A 33 -12.58 9.44 -13.21
C GLU A 33 -14.01 9.99 -13.28
N GLN A 34 -14.31 10.80 -14.30
CA GLN A 34 -15.66 11.32 -14.59
C GLN A 34 -16.42 11.88 -13.37
N GLY A 35 -15.72 12.65 -12.51
CA GLY A 35 -16.32 13.27 -11.31
C GLY A 35 -16.59 12.31 -10.14
N HIS A 36 -16.12 11.08 -10.24
CA HIS A 36 -16.03 10.12 -9.14
C HIS A 36 -14.61 10.03 -8.64
N ILE A 37 -14.48 9.79 -7.34
CA ILE A 37 -13.20 9.59 -6.68
C ILE A 37 -13.24 8.29 -5.89
N THR A 38 -12.16 7.53 -6.05
CA THR A 38 -11.91 6.29 -5.34
C THR A 38 -10.60 6.42 -4.56
N TYR A 39 -10.60 6.05 -3.29
CA TYR A 39 -9.38 5.90 -2.49
C TYR A 39 -9.15 4.43 -2.21
N THR A 40 -7.96 3.94 -2.52
CA THR A 40 -7.59 2.53 -2.37
C THR A 40 -6.35 2.42 -1.52
N ALA A 41 -6.45 1.65 -0.44
CA ALA A 41 -5.29 1.19 0.31
C ALA A 41 -4.76 -0.10 -0.33
N SER A 42 -3.45 -0.20 -0.51
CA SER A 42 -2.82 -1.40 -1.05
C SER A 42 -1.46 -1.70 -0.43
N ALA A 43 -1.12 -2.98 -0.38
CA ALA A 43 0.23 -3.45 -0.10
C ALA A 43 0.63 -4.49 -1.14
N SER A 44 1.82 -4.33 -1.72
CA SER A 44 2.43 -5.32 -2.61
C SER A 44 3.72 -5.82 -1.98
N PHE A 45 3.77 -7.13 -1.73
CA PHE A 45 4.91 -7.82 -1.16
C PHE A 45 5.81 -8.28 -2.30
N PHE A 46 7.11 -8.04 -2.19
CA PHE A 46 8.07 -8.37 -3.23
C PHE A 46 9.34 -9.02 -2.64
N PRO A 47 10.05 -9.88 -3.41
CA PRO A 47 11.36 -10.37 -3.01
C PRO A 47 12.29 -9.17 -2.80
N HIS A 48 13.00 -9.14 -1.68
CA HIS A 48 13.97 -8.10 -1.39
C HIS A 48 15.21 -8.79 -0.85
N LYS A 49 16.22 -8.95 -1.71
CA LYS A 49 17.44 -9.71 -1.40
C LYS A 49 18.64 -8.82 -1.06
N SER A 50 18.59 -7.55 -1.42
CA SER A 50 19.63 -6.55 -1.15
C SER A 50 19.04 -5.13 -1.16
N ASP A 51 19.80 -4.16 -0.64
CA ASP A 51 19.41 -2.74 -0.56
C ASP A 51 19.21 -2.07 -1.93
N ASP A 52 19.54 -2.73 -3.03
CA ASP A 52 19.30 -2.24 -4.40
C ASP A 52 18.08 -2.91 -5.07
N ASP A 53 17.54 -3.97 -4.47
CA ASP A 53 16.50 -4.82 -5.05
C ASP A 53 15.09 -4.34 -4.68
N PHE A 54 14.54 -3.43 -5.47
CA PHE A 54 13.17 -2.92 -5.32
C PHE A 54 12.26 -3.35 -6.50
N ALA A 55 12.53 -4.51 -7.08
CA ALA A 55 11.69 -5.07 -8.14
C ALA A 55 10.33 -5.51 -7.56
N VAL A 56 9.38 -4.55 -7.50
CA VAL A 56 8.02 -4.80 -7.02
C VAL A 56 7.32 -5.76 -7.99
N SER A 57 6.86 -6.89 -7.46
CA SER A 57 6.01 -7.83 -8.17
C SER A 57 4.60 -7.78 -7.60
N TYR A 58 3.60 -7.74 -8.48
CA TYR A 58 2.19 -7.59 -8.11
C TYR A 58 1.48 -8.94 -7.83
N ASP A 59 2.24 -10.03 -7.79
CA ASP A 59 1.74 -11.39 -7.60
C ASP A 59 1.26 -11.66 -6.16
N ALA A 60 1.83 -11.00 -5.15
CA ALA A 60 1.14 -10.83 -3.85
C ALA A 60 0.84 -9.37 -3.58
N CYS A 61 -0.26 -8.92 -4.16
CA CYS A 61 -0.87 -7.65 -3.86
C CYS A 61 -2.16 -7.89 -3.06
N VAL A 62 -2.37 -7.08 -2.04
CA VAL A 62 -3.66 -6.90 -1.37
C VAL A 62 -4.10 -5.46 -1.54
N SER A 63 -5.39 -5.27 -1.72
CA SER A 63 -5.96 -3.93 -1.80
C SER A 63 -7.39 -3.90 -1.28
N GLN A 64 -7.81 -2.72 -0.84
CA GLN A 64 -9.18 -2.43 -0.44
C GLN A 64 -9.54 -0.98 -0.77
N VAL A 65 -10.70 -0.81 -1.38
CA VAL A 65 -11.31 0.52 -1.54
C VAL A 65 -11.77 1.01 -0.17
N LEU A 66 -11.22 2.13 0.28
CA LEU A 66 -11.61 2.80 1.53
C LEU A 66 -12.83 3.70 1.32
N TYR A 67 -12.95 4.28 0.12
CA TYR A 67 -14.02 5.18 -0.22
C TYR A 67 -14.21 5.24 -1.73
N GLU A 68 -15.47 5.30 -2.15
CA GLU A 68 -15.86 5.60 -3.52
C GLU A 68 -17.07 6.54 -3.48
N GLY A 69 -17.05 7.59 -4.30
CA GLY A 69 -18.20 8.48 -4.41
C GLY A 69 -18.00 9.66 -5.34
N LYS A 70 -19.06 10.43 -5.54
CA LYS A 70 -19.02 11.66 -6.32
C LYS A 70 -18.23 12.75 -5.61
N GLY A 71 -17.41 13.47 -6.36
CA GLY A 71 -16.71 14.65 -5.87
C GLY A 71 -15.26 14.74 -6.30
N ARG A 72 -14.48 15.47 -5.52
CA ARG A 72 -13.05 15.74 -5.75
C ARG A 72 -12.20 15.29 -4.57
N ARG A 73 -10.89 15.26 -4.78
CA ARG A 73 -9.90 15.03 -3.72
C ARG A 73 -10.09 15.99 -2.55
N SER A 74 -9.80 15.49 -1.36
CA SER A 74 -9.86 16.28 -0.14
C SER A 74 -8.71 15.88 0.77
N LYS A 75 -7.80 16.81 1.03
CA LYS A 75 -6.67 16.63 1.95
C LYS A 75 -7.12 16.21 3.35
N LYS A 76 -8.32 16.65 3.78
CA LYS A 76 -8.93 16.22 5.05
C LYS A 76 -9.31 14.74 5.02
N LYS A 77 -9.89 14.24 3.92
CA LYS A 77 -10.23 12.81 3.78
C LYS A 77 -8.96 11.97 3.68
N GLU A 78 -7.98 12.43 2.91
CA GLU A 78 -6.68 11.77 2.78
C GLU A 78 -5.99 11.58 4.13
N ALA A 79 -5.95 12.61 4.98
CA ALA A 79 -5.39 12.48 6.32
C ALA A 79 -6.13 11.45 7.20
N ALA A 80 -7.46 11.38 7.09
CA ALA A 80 -8.25 10.38 7.81
C ALA A 80 -7.93 8.95 7.31
N PHE A 81 -7.87 8.74 5.99
CA PHE A 81 -7.53 7.45 5.41
C PHE A 81 -6.08 7.03 5.67
N LEU A 82 -5.14 7.99 5.76
CA LEU A 82 -3.77 7.70 6.17
C LEU A 82 -3.69 7.20 7.62
N ALA A 83 -4.50 7.77 8.52
CA ALA A 83 -4.57 7.30 9.90
C ALA A 83 -5.15 5.87 10.01
N GLU A 84 -6.02 5.48 9.07
CA GLU A 84 -6.61 4.15 8.98
C GLU A 84 -5.75 3.15 8.18
N LEU A 85 -4.68 3.60 7.52
CA LEU A 85 -3.93 2.80 6.56
C LEU A 85 -3.26 1.58 7.21
N HIS A 86 -2.61 1.76 8.36
CA HIS A 86 -1.93 0.67 9.07
C HIS A 86 -2.87 -0.50 9.42
N PRO A 87 -3.95 -0.29 10.19
CA PRO A 87 -4.83 -1.40 10.58
C PRO A 87 -5.52 -2.06 9.38
N VAL A 88 -5.85 -1.31 8.32
CA VAL A 88 -6.40 -1.88 7.09
C VAL A 88 -5.38 -2.80 6.42
N ILE A 89 -4.15 -2.34 6.26
CA ILE A 89 -3.09 -3.10 5.59
C ILE A 89 -2.72 -4.34 6.40
N ASP A 90 -2.64 -4.25 7.73
CA ASP A 90 -2.40 -5.41 8.60
C ASP A 90 -3.51 -6.46 8.45
N ALA A 91 -4.78 -6.04 8.44
CA ALA A 91 -5.92 -6.94 8.24
C ALA A 91 -5.91 -7.61 6.86
N LEU A 92 -5.47 -6.89 5.83
CA LEU A 92 -5.33 -7.41 4.47
C LEU A 92 -4.13 -8.37 4.35
N ALA A 93 -2.98 -7.98 4.89
CA ALA A 93 -1.74 -8.76 4.89
C ALA A 93 -1.93 -10.10 5.60
N ALA A 94 -2.65 -10.11 6.73
CA ALA A 94 -2.97 -11.32 7.47
C ALA A 94 -3.69 -12.39 6.61
N LYS A 95 -4.51 -11.97 5.62
CA LYS A 95 -5.18 -12.91 4.70
C LYS A 95 -4.20 -13.67 3.80
N LEU A 96 -3.01 -13.12 3.57
CA LEU A 96 -1.91 -13.76 2.85
C LEU A 96 -0.89 -14.43 3.77
N GLY A 97 -1.15 -14.48 5.09
CA GLY A 97 -0.13 -14.86 6.06
C GLY A 97 1.08 -13.92 6.06
N ALA A 98 0.88 -12.67 5.64
CA ALA A 98 1.91 -11.66 5.51
C ALA A 98 1.88 -10.67 6.68
N ARG A 99 3.01 -10.00 6.93
CA ARG A 99 3.17 -8.97 7.95
C ARG A 99 4.05 -7.83 7.44
N VAL A 100 3.69 -6.60 7.73
CA VAL A 100 4.51 -5.40 7.48
C VAL A 100 5.17 -4.95 8.78
N HIS A 101 6.45 -4.59 8.72
CA HIS A 101 7.21 -4.04 9.85
C HIS A 101 7.22 -2.51 9.77
N TRP A 102 6.20 -1.88 10.34
CA TRP A 102 5.98 -0.43 10.26
C TRP A 102 7.09 0.43 10.87
N ASP A 103 7.89 -0.13 11.76
CA ASP A 103 9.07 0.48 12.38
C ASP A 103 10.33 0.37 11.52
N LYS A 104 10.30 -0.42 10.44
CA LYS A 104 11.44 -0.69 9.55
C LYS A 104 11.18 -0.19 8.14
N ALA A 105 11.13 1.14 8.01
CA ALA A 105 11.08 1.78 6.69
C ALA A 105 12.38 1.52 5.92
N LEU A 106 12.26 1.04 4.68
CA LEU A 106 13.40 0.83 3.76
C LEU A 106 13.71 2.10 2.96
N ARG A 107 12.72 2.97 2.77
CA ARG A 107 12.85 4.26 2.07
C ARG A 107 11.92 5.30 2.70
N GLU A 108 12.22 6.56 2.44
CA GLU A 108 11.34 7.67 2.81
C GLU A 108 9.97 7.55 2.13
N ALA A 109 8.94 8.05 2.82
CA ALA A 109 7.60 8.14 2.27
C ALA A 109 7.55 9.13 1.11
N ARG A 110 6.79 8.79 0.07
CA ARG A 110 6.37 9.71 -0.98
C ARG A 110 4.95 10.16 -0.72
N LEU A 111 4.68 11.45 -0.87
CA LEU A 111 3.37 12.08 -0.65
C LEU A 111 2.97 12.88 -1.90
N GLY A 112 1.69 12.82 -2.30
CA GLY A 112 1.15 13.48 -3.51
C GLY A 112 -0.27 14.06 -3.41
#